data_AF-A0A820NAY5-F1
#
_entry.id   AF-A0A820NAY5-F1
#
_cell.length_a   1.000
_cell.length_b   1.000
_cell.length_c   1.000
_cell.angle_alpha   90.00
_cell.angle_beta   90.00
_cell.angle_gamma   90.00
#
_symmetry.space_group_name_H-M   'P 1'
#
loop_
_entity.id
_entity.type
_entity.pdbx_description
1 polymer ?
#
loop_
_entity_poly.entity_id
_entity_poly.type
_entity_poly.pdbx_seq_one_letter_code
_entity_poly.pdbx_strand_id
1 'polypeptide(L)'
;DLNKEVFNFLATASAKYDIGFWKPGSGIIHQIVLENYAYPGLLLIGTDSHTPNGGGLGGLCIGVGGADAVDVMANMPWEVKCPKVK
;
A
#
# COMPACT_ATOMS: atom_id res chain seq x y z
N ASP A 1 24.46 1.80 7.02
CA ASP A 1 24.38 2.10 8.47
C ASP A 1 23.35 3.16 8.86
N LEU A 2 23.22 4.30 8.17
CA LEU A 2 22.30 5.38 8.58
C LEU A 2 20.85 4.94 8.88
N ASN A 3 20.24 4.15 8.00
CA ASN A 3 18.84 3.72 8.14
C ASN A 3 18.68 2.30 8.71
N LYS A 4 19.74 1.74 9.28
CA LYS A 4 19.78 0.32 9.71
C LYS A 4 18.71 0.02 10.76
N GLU A 5 18.52 0.91 11.72
CA GLU A 5 17.49 0.77 12.76
C GLU A 5 16.09 0.69 12.16
N VAL A 6 15.73 1.65 11.30
CA VAL A 6 14.42 1.71 10.65
C VAL A 6 14.16 0.47 9.78
N PHE A 7 15.12 0.07 8.95
CA PHE A 7 14.96 -1.12 8.11
C PHE A 7 14.85 -2.41 8.93
N ASN A 8 15.58 -2.53 10.04
CA ASN A 8 15.45 -3.68 10.93
C ASN A 8 14.09 -3.70 11.63
N PHE A 9 13.60 -2.55 12.10
CA PHE A 9 12.27 -2.44 12.68
C PHE A 9 11.19 -2.89 11.68
N LEU A 10 11.20 -2.33 10.47
CA LEU A 10 10.22 -2.69 9.44
C LEU A 10 10.32 -4.16 9.05
N ALA A 11 11.52 -4.70 8.81
CA ALA A 11 11.69 -6.10 8.43
C ALA A 11 11.19 -7.08 9.51
N THR A 12 11.50 -6.81 10.79
CA THR A 12 11.09 -7.68 11.91
C THR A 12 9.62 -7.53 12.25
N ALA A 13 9.05 -6.32 12.16
CA ALA A 13 7.62 -6.09 12.31
C ALA A 13 6.83 -6.78 11.19
N SER A 14 7.26 -6.65 9.94
CA SER A 14 6.68 -7.33 8.79
C SER A 14 6.69 -8.85 8.98
N ALA A 15 7.81 -9.43 9.40
CA ALA A 15 7.91 -10.86 9.67
C ALA A 15 6.99 -11.31 10.82
N LYS A 16 6.83 -10.49 11.87
CA LYS A 16 5.95 -10.81 13.01
C LYS A 16 4.47 -10.83 12.64
N TYR A 17 4.04 -9.96 11.73
CA TYR A 17 2.63 -9.79 11.36
C TYR A 17 2.29 -10.36 9.97
N ASP A 18 3.18 -11.19 9.39
CA ASP A 18 3.01 -11.82 8.08
C ASP A 18 2.76 -10.83 6.92
N ILE A 19 3.53 -9.74 6.91
CA ILE A 19 3.47 -8.69 5.89
C ILE A 19 4.69 -8.81 4.96
N GLY A 20 4.49 -8.69 3.66
CA GLY A 20 5.59 -8.64 2.68
C GLY A 20 6.51 -7.44 2.93
N PHE A 21 7.83 -7.65 2.84
CA PHE A 21 8.84 -6.59 3.01
C PHE A 21 9.73 -6.47 1.77
N TRP A 22 9.52 -5.39 1.02
CA TRP A 22 10.38 -5.01 -0.11
C TRP A 22 11.64 -4.32 0.43
N LYS A 23 12.80 -4.94 0.20
CA LYS A 23 14.08 -4.48 0.76
C LYS A 23 14.55 -3.16 0.13
N PRO A 24 15.38 -2.36 0.83
CA PRO A 24 15.97 -1.16 0.26
C PRO A 24 16.65 -1.42 -1.08
N GLY A 25 16.33 -0.60 -2.09
CA GLY A 25 16.82 -0.78 -3.46
C GLY A 25 15.89 -1.59 -4.38
N SER A 26 14.75 -2.09 -3.89
CA SER A 26 13.77 -2.81 -4.72
C SER A 26 13.11 -1.93 -5.77
N GLY A 27 12.86 -0.65 -5.46
CA GLY A 27 12.15 0.28 -6.34
C GLY A 27 11.16 1.15 -5.57
N ILE A 28 10.55 2.11 -6.28
CA ILE A 28 9.51 2.99 -5.74
C ILE A 28 8.21 2.19 -5.62
N ILE A 29 7.49 2.37 -4.51
CA ILE A 29 6.27 1.63 -4.16
C ILE A 29 5.27 1.51 -5.33
N HIS A 30 4.98 2.61 -6.03
CA HIS A 30 3.97 2.63 -7.08
C HIS A 30 4.38 1.86 -8.33
N GLN A 31 5.68 1.82 -8.65
CA GLN A 31 6.21 1.03 -9.75
C GLN A 31 6.14 -0.46 -9.42
N ILE A 32 6.54 -0.83 -8.20
CA ILE A 32 6.45 -2.22 -7.71
C ILE A 32 5.00 -2.69 -7.67
N VAL A 33 4.07 -1.84 -7.21
CA VAL A 33 2.63 -2.10 -7.24
C VAL A 33 2.16 -2.34 -8.68
N LEU A 34 2.51 -1.46 -9.62
CA LEU A 34 2.09 -1.58 -11.00
C LEU A 34 2.63 -2.85 -11.68
N GLU A 35 3.88 -3.22 -11.42
CA GLU A 35 4.54 -4.37 -12.05
C GLU A 35 4.13 -5.73 -11.46
N ASN A 36 3.68 -5.77 -10.20
CA ASN A 36 3.52 -7.04 -9.48
C ASN A 36 2.15 -7.26 -8.83
N TYR A 37 1.40 -6.19 -8.53
CA TYR A 37 0.20 -6.28 -7.68
C TYR A 37 -1.07 -5.71 -8.32
N ALA A 38 -0.94 -4.72 -9.20
CA ALA A 38 -2.09 -4.07 -9.84
C ALA A 38 -2.65 -4.92 -10.99
N TYR A 39 -3.97 -4.99 -11.07
CA TYR A 39 -4.70 -5.65 -12.15
C TYR A 39 -6.10 -5.03 -12.30
N PRO A 40 -6.77 -5.22 -13.45
CA PRO A 40 -8.12 -4.68 -13.67
C PRO A 40 -9.12 -5.18 -12.64
N GLY A 41 -9.84 -4.26 -12.00
CA GLY A 41 -10.86 -4.57 -10.98
C GLY A 41 -10.33 -4.74 -9.55
N LEU A 42 -9.01 -4.62 -9.32
CA LEU A 42 -8.44 -4.55 -7.97
C LEU A 42 -8.99 -3.34 -7.19
N LEU A 43 -9.34 -3.52 -5.92
CA LEU A 43 -9.46 -2.43 -4.95
C LEU A 43 -8.22 -2.45 -4.05
N LEU A 44 -7.44 -1.37 -4.06
CA LEU A 44 -6.21 -1.24 -3.27
C LEU A 44 -6.20 0.10 -2.52
N ILE A 45 -5.87 0.06 -1.23
CA ILE A 45 -5.54 1.26 -0.46
C ILE A 45 -4.05 1.29 -0.12
N GLY A 46 -3.46 2.47 -0.10
CA GLY A 46 -2.03 2.65 0.17
C GLY A 46 -1.76 3.93 0.95
N THR A 47 -0.80 3.87 1.89
CA THR A 47 -0.42 5.01 2.75
C THR A 47 0.48 6.01 2.02
N ASP A 48 0.06 6.43 0.82
CA ASP A 48 0.73 7.40 -0.03
C ASP A 48 -0.30 8.06 -0.97
N SER A 49 -0.15 9.36 -1.24
CA SER A 49 -1.09 10.12 -2.07
C SER A 49 -1.08 9.72 -3.55
N HIS A 50 -0.01 9.10 -4.05
CA HIS A 50 0.14 8.68 -5.44
C HIS A 50 -0.26 7.21 -5.67
N THR A 51 -0.83 6.55 -4.66
CA THR A 51 -1.47 5.23 -4.81
C THR A 51 -2.42 5.14 -6.03
N PRO A 52 -3.14 6.19 -6.47
CA PRO A 52 -3.89 6.19 -7.73
C PRO A 52 -3.10 5.80 -8.99
N ASN A 53 -1.76 5.77 -8.96
CA ASN A 53 -0.91 5.28 -10.06
C ASN A 53 -1.35 3.89 -10.56
N GLY A 54 -1.76 2.99 -9.67
CA GLY A 54 -2.25 1.65 -10.04
C GLY A 54 -3.50 1.65 -10.91
N GLY A 55 -4.26 2.76 -10.93
CA GLY A 55 -5.40 2.95 -11.82
C GLY A 55 -5.02 2.93 -13.31
N GLY A 56 -3.76 3.14 -13.66
CA GLY A 56 -3.24 2.93 -15.01
C GLY A 56 -3.42 1.50 -15.53
N LEU A 57 -3.57 0.51 -14.64
CA LEU A 57 -3.90 -0.89 -14.97
C LEU A 57 -5.36 -1.27 -14.66
N GLY A 58 -6.25 -0.28 -14.54
CA GLY A 58 -7.70 -0.51 -14.39
C GLY A 58 -8.14 -0.93 -12.98
N GLY A 59 -7.30 -0.76 -11.96
CA GLY A 59 -7.67 -0.90 -10.55
C GLY A 59 -8.28 0.37 -9.96
N LEU A 60 -9.09 0.22 -8.91
CA LEU A 60 -9.50 1.31 -8.02
C LEU A 60 -8.47 1.42 -6.87
N CYS A 61 -7.45 2.25 -7.09
CA CYS A 61 -6.35 2.44 -6.13
C CYS A 61 -6.48 3.80 -5.42
N ILE A 62 -6.55 3.83 -4.09
CA ILE A 62 -6.86 5.03 -3.31
C ILE A 62 -5.79 5.28 -2.23
N GLY A 63 -5.29 6.52 -2.17
CA GLY A 63 -4.38 6.94 -1.10
C GLY A 63 -5.13 7.20 0.20
N VAL A 64 -4.61 6.71 1.32
CA VAL A 64 -5.21 6.83 2.65
C VAL A 64 -4.18 7.18 3.73
N GLY A 65 -4.64 7.47 4.95
CA GLY A 65 -3.77 7.63 6.11
C GLY A 65 -3.33 6.28 6.71
N GLY A 66 -2.38 6.31 7.65
CA GLY A 66 -1.92 5.10 8.33
C GLY A 66 -3.02 4.41 9.16
N ALA A 67 -3.94 5.18 9.75
CA ALA A 67 -5.05 4.63 10.52
C ALA A 67 -6.03 3.83 9.65
N ASP A 68 -6.42 4.37 8.48
CA ASP A 68 -7.30 3.67 7.53
C ASP A 68 -6.68 2.35 7.03
N ALA A 69 -5.36 2.33 6.83
CA ALA A 69 -4.64 1.11 6.46
C ALA A 69 -4.69 0.06 7.58
N VAL A 70 -4.53 0.50 8.85
CA VAL A 70 -4.67 -0.36 10.02
C VAL A 70 -6.09 -0.93 10.13
N ASP A 71 -7.13 -0.17 9.80
CA ASP A 71 -8.51 -0.67 9.82
C ASP A 71 -8.67 -1.90 8.92
N VAL A 72 -8.23 -1.81 7.66
CA VAL A 72 -8.29 -2.95 6.72
C VAL A 72 -7.37 -4.09 7.17
N MET A 73 -6.17 -3.79 7.66
CA MET A 73 -5.24 -4.81 8.18
C MET A 73 -5.81 -5.53 9.41
N ALA A 74 -6.64 -4.85 10.21
CA ALA A 74 -7.36 -5.41 11.35
C ALA A 74 -8.70 -6.07 10.95
N ASN A 75 -8.97 -6.22 9.66
CA ASN A 75 -10.19 -6.78 9.10
C ASN A 75 -11.46 -5.99 9.48
N MET A 76 -11.32 -4.68 9.66
CA MET A 76 -12.42 -3.74 9.85
C MET A 76 -12.84 -3.15 8.50
N PRO A 77 -14.15 -2.86 8.30
CA PRO A 77 -14.60 -2.16 7.11
C PRO A 77 -13.94 -0.79 7.00
N TRP A 78 -13.37 -0.47 5.83
CA TRP A 78 -12.90 0.87 5.52
C TRP A 78 -14.03 1.72 4.96
N GLU A 79 -14.24 2.89 5.55
CA GLU A 79 -15.27 3.82 5.11
C GLU A 79 -14.73 4.77 4.04
N VAL A 80 -15.48 4.90 2.95
CA VAL A 80 -15.19 5.88 1.90
C VAL A 80 -16.46 6.62 1.52
N LYS A 81 -16.37 7.94 1.45
CA LYS A 81 -17.47 8.74 0.93
C LYS A 81 -17.68 8.39 -0.55
N CYS A 82 -18.91 8.02 -0.91
CA CYS A 82 -19.26 7.67 -2.29
C CYS A 82 -18.78 8.78 -3.27
N PRO A 83 -17.83 8.48 -4.16
CA PRO A 83 -17.28 9.46 -5.08
C PRO A 83 -18.28 9.79 -6.18
N LYS A 84 -18.22 11.02 -6.69
CA LYS A 84 -18.93 11.39 -7.92
C LYS A 84 -18.03 11.09 -9.11
N VAL A 85 -18.60 10.51 -10.17
CA VAL A 85 -17.99 10.48 -11.49
C VAL A 85 -18.58 11.66 -12.27
N LYS A 86 -17.71 12.49 -12.85
CA LYS A 86 -18.11 13.62 -13.71
C LYS A 86 -17.87 13.27 -15.15
#